data_AF-A0A7V7WHI6-F1
#
_entry.id   AF-A0A7V7WHI6-F1
#
_cell.length_a   1.000
_cell.length_b   1.000
_cell.length_c   1.000
_cell.angle_alpha   90.00
_cell.angle_beta   90.00
_cell.angle_gamma   90.00
#
_symmetry.space_group_name_H-M   'P 1'
#
loop_
_entity.id
_entity.type
_entity.pdbx_description
1 polymer ?
#
loop_
_entity_poly.entity_id
_entity_poly.type
_entity_poly.pdbx_seq_one_letter_code
_entity_poly.pdbx_strand_id
1 'polypeptide(L)'
;MNRDRSLGTRLARGLAAAVLGVLAQSALAGDERLLETIAAQLDTAPVVVAEFTQTRRISGLNQPVVSSGQVVFARGRGLVWQIERPIRHAYVFSAQGLTEVDAKG
;
A
#
# COMPACT_ATOMS: atom_id res chain seq x y z
N MET A 1 1.05 -50.85 51.41
CA MET A 1 -0.40 -50.61 51.52
C MET A 1 -0.74 -49.35 50.75
N ASN A 2 -1.51 -49.53 49.67
CA ASN A 2 -2.31 -48.58 48.90
C ASN A 2 -1.70 -47.35 48.18
N ARG A 3 -2.23 -47.14 46.98
CA ARG A 3 -1.88 -46.19 45.91
C ARG A 3 -2.26 -44.74 46.26
N ASP A 4 -1.53 -43.79 45.68
CA ASP A 4 -2.20 -42.62 45.09
C ASP A 4 -1.53 -42.17 43.79
N ARG A 5 -2.36 -41.78 42.83
CA ARG A 5 -2.04 -41.42 41.46
C ARG A 5 -1.96 -39.90 41.35
N SER A 6 -0.93 -39.34 40.73
CA SER A 6 -1.11 -38.17 39.86
C SER A 6 0.06 -38.02 38.89
N LEU A 7 -0.26 -38.18 37.60
CA LEU A 7 0.60 -37.77 36.49
C LEU A 7 0.52 -36.23 36.37
N GLY A 8 1.57 -35.54 36.83
CA GLY A 8 1.75 -34.11 36.60
C GLY A 8 2.58 -33.85 35.33
N THR A 9 1.91 -33.88 34.18
CA THR A 9 2.14 -33.06 32.99
C THR A 9 3.60 -32.64 32.69
N ARG A 10 4.25 -33.47 31.88
CA ARG A 10 5.40 -33.08 31.04
C ARG A 10 4.96 -32.05 29.97
N LEU A 11 5.89 -31.23 29.49
CA LEU A 11 5.91 -30.66 28.12
C LEU A 11 4.96 -29.49 27.75
N ALA A 12 4.98 -28.35 28.47
CA ALA A 12 4.22 -27.16 28.05
C ALA A 12 5.01 -25.84 28.01
N ARG A 13 6.29 -25.87 27.59
CA ARG A 13 7.10 -24.63 27.42
C ARG A 13 7.55 -24.32 25.99
N GLY A 14 7.25 -25.17 25.00
CA GLY A 14 7.68 -24.97 23.60
C GLY A 14 6.63 -24.40 22.64
N LEU A 15 5.33 -24.46 22.96
CA LEU A 15 4.25 -24.14 22.01
C LEU A 15 3.79 -22.68 22.00
N ALA A 16 4.17 -21.87 23.00
CA ALA A 16 3.74 -20.48 23.08
C ALA A 16 4.49 -19.54 22.12
N ALA A 17 5.70 -19.91 21.66
CA ALA A 17 6.48 -19.08 20.74
C ALA A 17 6.10 -19.26 19.26
N ALA A 18 5.50 -20.40 18.87
CA ALA A 18 5.13 -20.67 17.48
C ALA A 18 3.83 -19.98 17.05
N VAL A 19 2.89 -19.74 17.98
CA VAL A 19 1.58 -19.14 17.68
C VAL A 19 1.68 -17.62 17.50
N LEU A 20 2.63 -16.95 18.18
CA LEU A 20 2.88 -15.51 18.00
C LEU A 20 3.60 -15.17 16.68
N GLY A 21 4.37 -16.10 16.11
CA GLY A 21 5.03 -15.92 14.81
C GLY A 21 4.07 -16.02 13.61
N VAL A 22 2.96 -16.76 13.73
CA VAL A 22 1.97 -16.94 12.65
C VAL A 22 1.08 -15.71 12.47
N LEU A 23 0.79 -14.97 13.55
CA LEU A 23 -0.05 -13.76 13.46
C LEU A 23 0.70 -12.53 12.92
N ALA A 24 2.03 -12.48 13.08
CA ALA A 24 2.87 -11.45 12.45
C ALA A 24 2.99 -11.65 10.93
N GLN A 25 2.93 -12.90 10.45
CA GLN A 25 2.98 -13.23 9.03
C GLN A 25 1.70 -12.84 8.28
N SER A 26 0.53 -12.88 8.94
CA SER A 26 -0.74 -12.49 8.31
C SER A 26 -0.86 -10.98 8.03
N ALA A 27 -0.11 -10.13 8.74
CA ALA A 27 -0.09 -8.69 8.48
C ALA A 27 0.77 -8.35 7.24
N LEU A 28 1.94 -8.98 7.08
CA LEU A 28 2.79 -8.79 5.89
C LEU A 28 2.22 -9.46 4.62
N ALA A 29 1.57 -10.63 4.75
CA ALA A 29 0.98 -11.32 3.61
C ALA A 29 -0.24 -10.60 3.02
N GLY A 30 -0.89 -9.74 3.80
CA GLY A 30 -1.99 -8.89 3.32
C GLY A 30 -1.52 -7.88 2.27
N ASP A 31 -0.35 -7.28 2.48
CA ASP A 31 0.21 -6.26 1.59
C ASP A 31 0.70 -6.87 0.26
N GLU A 32 1.32 -8.04 0.29
CA GLU A 32 1.76 -8.74 -0.93
C GLU A 32 0.58 -9.18 -1.82
N ARG A 33 -0.46 -9.80 -1.23
CA ARG A 33 -1.65 -10.21 -2.01
C ARG A 33 -2.43 -9.03 -2.56
N LEU A 34 -2.49 -7.91 -1.82
CA LEU A 34 -3.08 -6.68 -2.31
C LEU A 34 -2.28 -6.13 -3.49
N LEU A 35 -0.95 -6.11 -3.37
CA LEU A 35 -0.06 -5.65 -4.45
C LEU A 35 -0.21 -6.51 -5.71
N GLU A 36 -0.23 -7.84 -5.57
CA GLU A 36 -0.50 -8.78 -6.68
C GLU A 36 -1.86 -8.50 -7.34
N THR A 37 -2.89 -8.24 -6.53
CA THR A 37 -4.24 -7.94 -7.03
C THR A 37 -4.27 -6.63 -7.80
N ILE A 38 -3.63 -5.57 -7.28
CA ILE A 38 -3.51 -4.28 -7.96
C ILE A 38 -2.73 -4.45 -9.27
N ALA A 39 -1.62 -5.19 -9.24
CA ALA A 39 -0.81 -5.46 -10.43
C ALA A 39 -1.62 -6.21 -11.50
N ALA A 40 -2.36 -7.26 -11.11
CA ALA A 40 -3.21 -8.01 -12.02
C ALA A 40 -4.30 -7.14 -12.66
N GLN A 41 -4.91 -6.21 -11.90
CA GLN A 41 -5.90 -5.28 -12.45
C GLN A 41 -5.27 -4.30 -13.45
N LEU A 42 -4.08 -3.77 -13.14
CA LEU A 42 -3.36 -2.88 -14.04
C LEU A 42 -2.84 -3.58 -15.31
N ASP A 43 -2.68 -4.91 -15.28
CA ASP A 43 -2.23 -5.70 -16.44
C ASP A 43 -3.34 -5.95 -17.47
N THR A 44 -4.61 -5.69 -17.11
CA THR A 44 -5.77 -5.90 -18.00
C THR A 44 -5.78 -4.97 -19.21
N ALA A 45 -5.08 -3.83 -19.15
CA ALA A 45 -5.03 -2.84 -20.23
C ALA A 45 -3.59 -2.32 -20.44
N PRO A 46 -3.18 -2.01 -21.69
CA PRO A 46 -1.86 -1.46 -21.95
C PRO A 46 -1.66 -0.07 -21.34
N VAL A 47 -2.76 0.69 -21.18
CA VAL A 47 -2.81 2.01 -20.55
C VAL A 47 -4.06 2.11 -19.68
N VAL A 48 -3.90 2.58 -18.45
CA VAL A 48 -5.00 2.90 -17.52
C VAL A 48 -4.99 4.40 -17.28
N VAL A 49 -6.14 5.04 -17.46
CA VAL A 49 -6.34 6.48 -17.22
C VAL A 49 -7.40 6.65 -16.14
N ALA A 50 -7.12 7.48 -15.15
CA ALA A 50 -8.05 7.79 -14.07
C ALA A 50 -8.01 9.28 -13.74
N GLU A 51 -9.15 9.83 -13.33
CA GLU A 51 -9.22 11.15 -12.73
C GLU A 51 -9.12 11.03 -11.20
N PHE A 52 -8.53 12.03 -10.55
CA PHE A 52 -8.48 12.07 -9.10
C PHE A 52 -9.00 13.40 -8.55
N THR A 53 -9.55 13.32 -7.34
CA THR A 53 -9.81 14.48 -6.48
C THR A 53 -9.32 14.14 -5.08
N GLN A 54 -8.38 14.93 -4.58
CA GLN A 54 -7.78 14.76 -3.25
C GLN A 54 -8.06 15.98 -2.39
N THR A 55 -8.62 15.73 -1.21
CA THR A 55 -8.87 16.78 -0.20
C THR A 55 -7.84 16.65 0.92
N ARG A 56 -6.95 17.64 1.06
CA ARG A 56 -5.96 17.71 2.13
C ARG A 56 -6.37 18.78 3.14
N ARG A 57 -6.58 18.38 4.40
CA ARG A 57 -6.73 19.30 5.53
C ARG A 57 -5.34 19.63 6.07
N ILE A 58 -5.01 20.91 6.14
CA ILE A 58 -3.73 21.39 6.66
C ILE A 58 -4.05 22.23 7.89
N SER A 59 -3.48 21.88 9.03
CA SER A 59 -3.65 22.66 10.27
C SER A 59 -3.18 24.10 10.02
N GLY A 60 -4.05 25.07 10.30
CA GLY A 60 -3.79 26.50 10.07
C GLY A 60 -4.39 27.09 8.79
N LEU A 61 -4.99 26.28 7.91
CA LEU A 61 -5.80 26.77 6.79
C LEU A 61 -7.29 26.71 7.14
N ASN A 62 -8.03 27.78 6.85
CA ASN A 62 -9.47 27.86 7.10
C ASN A 62 -10.29 26.94 6.18
N GLN A 63 -9.75 26.58 5.02
CA GLN A 63 -10.39 25.70 4.04
C GLN A 63 -9.43 24.58 3.62
N PRO A 64 -9.94 23.36 3.39
CA PRO A 64 -9.12 22.27 2.88
C PRO A 64 -8.61 22.59 1.48
N VAL A 65 -7.41 22.12 1.16
CA VAL A 65 -6.88 22.18 -0.19
C VAL A 65 -7.47 21.02 -0.98
N VAL A 66 -8.20 21.33 -2.06
CA VAL A 66 -8.71 20.32 -2.99
C VAL A 66 -7.82 20.33 -4.22
N SER A 67 -7.18 19.20 -4.48
CA SER A 67 -6.36 18.96 -5.66
C SER A 67 -7.08 18.04 -6.62
N SER A 68 -6.98 18.29 -7.93
CA SER A 68 -7.58 17.45 -8.95
C SER A 68 -6.68 17.32 -10.17
N GLY A 69 -6.89 16.26 -10.94
CA GLY A 69 -6.18 16.03 -12.19
C GLY A 69 -6.31 14.59 -12.66
N GLN A 70 -5.28 14.09 -13.34
CA GLN A 70 -5.30 12.79 -14.00
C GLN A 70 -4.08 11.94 -13.65
N VAL A 71 -4.28 10.63 -13.67
CA VAL A 71 -3.24 9.62 -13.50
C VAL A 71 -3.26 8.72 -14.73
N VAL A 72 -2.10 8.55 -15.37
CA VAL A 72 -1.92 7.69 -16.54
C VAL A 72 -0.86 6.65 -16.20
N PHE A 73 -1.28 5.40 -16.08
CA PHE A 73 -0.37 4.26 -15.96
C PHE A 73 -0.21 3.61 -17.33
N ALA A 74 1.03 3.40 -17.77
CA ALA A 74 1.35 2.69 -18.99
C ALA A 74 2.23 1.49 -18.66
N ARG A 75 1.75 0.29 -19.00
CA ARG A 75 2.44 -0.96 -18.68
C ARG A 75 3.86 -0.96 -19.27
N GLY A 76 4.84 -1.24 -18.42
CA GLY A 76 6.27 -1.27 -18.79
C GLY A 76 6.89 0.10 -19.05
N ARG A 77 6.15 1.21 -18.88
CA ARG A 77 6.66 2.57 -19.04
C ARG A 77 6.64 3.39 -17.76
N GLY A 78 5.63 3.18 -16.92
CA GLY A 78 5.51 3.85 -15.63
C GLY A 78 4.18 4.57 -15.44
N LEU A 79 4.21 5.61 -14.61
CA LEU A 79 3.04 6.36 -14.15
C LEU A 79 3.29 7.86 -14.33
N VAL A 80 2.32 8.57 -14.92
CA VAL A 80 2.26 10.03 -14.90
C VAL A 80 1.13 10.44 -13.98
N TRP A 81 1.44 11.28 -12.99
CA TRP A 81 0.47 11.89 -12.09
C TRP A 81 0.43 13.39 -12.38
N GLN A 82 -0.59 13.85 -13.09
CA GLN A 82 -0.76 15.24 -13.47
C GLN A 82 -1.75 15.92 -12.54
N ILE A 83 -1.28 16.89 -11.76
CA ILE A 83 -2.10 17.79 -10.97
C ILE A 83 -2.47 18.98 -11.86
N GLU A 84 -3.76 19.26 -11.97
CA GLU A 84 -4.28 20.39 -12.76
C GLU A 84 -4.76 21.54 -11.88
N ARG A 85 -5.23 21.23 -10.67
CA ARG A 85 -5.68 22.20 -9.67
C ARG A 85 -5.13 21.84 -8.29
N PRO A 86 -4.84 22.82 -7.44
CA PRO A 86 -4.91 24.27 -7.70
C PRO A 86 -3.72 24.82 -8.48
N ILE A 87 -2.59 24.12 -8.50
CA ILE A 87 -1.36 24.50 -9.21
C ILE A 87 -0.97 23.34 -10.13
N ARG A 88 -0.58 23.65 -11.37
CA ARG A 88 -0.24 22.63 -12.36
C ARG A 88 1.17 22.09 -12.15
N HIS A 89 1.27 20.78 -11.89
CA HIS A 89 2.53 20.02 -11.76
C HIS A 89 2.30 18.58 -12.23
N ALA A 90 3.35 17.90 -12.65
CA ALA A 90 3.29 16.48 -12.97
C ALA A 90 4.45 15.71 -12.34
N TYR A 91 4.16 14.49 -11.90
CA TYR A 91 5.16 13.54 -11.43
C TYR A 91 5.21 12.36 -12.38
N VAL A 92 6.41 12.03 -12.84
CA VAL A 92 6.67 10.88 -13.70
C VAL A 92 7.43 9.85 -12.90
N PHE A 93 6.81 8.70 -12.65
CA PHE A 93 7.45 7.54 -12.06
C PHE A 93 7.80 6.57 -13.19
N SER A 94 9.07 6.26 -13.36
CA SER A 94 9.56 5.28 -14.32
C SER A 94 10.54 4.31 -13.65
N ALA A 95 11.02 3.33 -14.41
CA ALA A 95 12.09 2.47 -13.95
C ALA A 95 13.40 3.24 -13.64
N GLN A 96 13.57 4.46 -14.16
CA GLN A 96 14.73 5.30 -13.88
C GLN A 96 14.59 6.15 -12.61
N GLY A 97 13.37 6.26 -12.06
CA GLY A 97 13.11 7.02 -10.83
C GLY A 97 11.89 7.92 -10.94
N LEU A 98 11.87 8.94 -10.09
CA LEU A 98 10.82 9.97 -10.02
C LEU A 98 11.36 11.28 -10.58
N THR A 99 10.66 11.84 -11.56
CA THR A 99 10.92 13.18 -12.10
C THR A 99 9.71 14.07 -11.87
N GLU A 100 9.93 15.27 -11.33
CA GLU A 100 8.91 16.32 -11.28
C GLU A 100 9.03 17.18 -12.55
N VAL A 101 7.88 17.44 -13.18
CA VAL A 101 7.73 18.30 -14.35
C VAL A 101 6.81 19.44 -13.94
N ASP A 102 7.29 20.67 -14.00
CA ASP A 102 6.50 21.85 -13.66
C ASP A 102 5.73 22.38 -14.88
N ALA A 103 4.95 23.44 -14.68
CA ALA A 103 4.18 24.05 -15.77
C ALA A 103 5.03 24.68 -16.89
N LYS A 104 6.36 24.81 -16.71
CA LYS A 104 7.29 25.39 -17.69
C LYS A 104 8.01 24.33 -18.54
N GLY A 105 7.91 23.06 -18.17
CA GLY A 105 8.51 21.93 -18.90
C GLY A 105 9.84 21.52 -18.30
#